data_AF-A0A494C0Z0-F1
#
_entry.id   AF-A0A494C0Z0-F1
#
_cell.length_a   1.000
_cell.length_b   1.000
_cell.length_c   1.000
_cell.angle_alpha   90.00
_cell.angle_beta   90.00
_cell.angle_gamma   90.00
#
_symmetry.space_group_name_H-M   'P 1'
#
loop_
_entity.id
_entity.type
_entity.pdbx_description
1 polymer ?
#
loop_
_entity_poly.entity_id
_entity_poly.type
_entity_poly.pdbx_seq_one_letter_code
_entity_poly.pdbx_strand_id
1 'polypeptide(L)'
;MNIKGSPWKGSLLLLLVSNLLLCQSVAPLPICPGGAARCQVTLRDLFDRAVVLSHYIHNLSSEMFSEFDKRYTHGRGFITKAINSCHTSSLATPEDKEQAQQMNQKDFLSLIVSILRSWNEPLYHLVTEVRGMQEAPEAILSKAVEIEEQ
;
A
#
# COMPACT_ATOMS: atom_id res chain seq x y z
N MET A 1 -4.91 32.61 -58.94
CA MET A 1 -3.64 32.02 -58.45
C MET A 1 -3.99 30.90 -57.49
N ASN A 2 -3.73 29.65 -57.89
CA ASN A 2 -4.08 28.45 -57.13
C ASN A 2 -2.95 28.12 -56.15
N ILE A 3 -3.22 28.11 -54.84
CA ILE A 3 -2.26 27.67 -53.82
C ILE A 3 -2.35 26.14 -53.75
N LYS A 4 -1.40 25.44 -54.39
CA LYS A 4 -1.20 24.01 -54.20
C LYS A 4 -0.63 23.78 -52.79
N GLY A 5 -1.46 23.32 -51.87
CA GLY A 5 -1.04 22.85 -50.55
C GLY A 5 -0.01 21.72 -50.69
N SER A 6 1.12 21.86 -50.01
CA SER A 6 2.22 20.89 -50.04
C SER A 6 1.78 19.52 -49.50
N PRO A 7 1.92 18.43 -50.27
CA PRO A 7 1.43 17.10 -49.91
C PRO A 7 2.22 16.45 -48.75
N TRP A 8 3.36 17.03 -48.35
CA TRP A 8 4.24 16.46 -47.33
C TRP A 8 3.73 16.64 -45.90
N LYS A 9 2.99 17.72 -45.61
CA LYS A 9 2.46 17.96 -44.27
C LYS A 9 1.39 16.93 -43.89
N GLY A 10 0.54 16.53 -44.83
CA GLY A 10 -0.48 15.50 -44.62
C GLY A 10 0.11 14.11 -44.43
N SER A 11 1.15 13.76 -45.20
CA SER A 11 1.85 12.49 -45.08
C SER A 11 2.58 12.33 -43.74
N LEU A 12 3.20 13.42 -43.24
CA LEU A 12 3.87 13.40 -41.94
C LEU A 12 2.90 13.25 -40.77
N LEU A 13 1.75 13.93 -40.84
CA LEU A 13 0.66 13.80 -39.86
C LEU A 13 0.07 12.40 -39.85
N LEU A 14 -0.14 11.79 -41.03
CA LEU A 14 -0.58 10.40 -41.15
C LEU A 14 0.42 9.43 -40.53
N LEU A 15 1.73 9.59 -40.79
CA LEU A 15 2.79 8.78 -40.19
C LEU A 15 2.83 8.90 -38.66
N LEU A 16 2.65 10.11 -38.12
CA LEU A 16 2.60 10.36 -36.67
C LEU A 16 1.38 9.69 -36.03
N VAL A 17 0.20 9.84 -36.63
CA VAL A 17 -1.03 9.22 -36.14
C VAL A 17 -0.94 7.69 -36.24
N SER A 18 -0.37 7.15 -37.30
CA SER A 18 -0.12 5.70 -37.44
C SER A 18 0.83 5.17 -36.36
N ASN A 19 1.92 5.87 -36.06
CA ASN A 19 2.85 5.47 -34.99
C ASN A 19 2.22 5.54 -33.59
N LEU A 20 1.37 6.54 -33.32
CA LEU A 20 0.64 6.65 -32.06
C LEU A 20 -0.40 5.52 -31.89
N LEU A 21 -1.11 5.18 -32.97
CA LEU A 21 -2.05 4.06 -33.00
C LEU A 21 -1.33 2.70 -32.86
N LEU A 22 -0.15 2.55 -33.46
CA LEU A 22 0.71 1.36 -33.29
C LEU A 22 1.19 1.23 -31.84
N CYS A 23 1.61 2.32 -31.20
CA CYS A 23 2.01 2.32 -29.78
C CYS A 23 0.86 2.04 -28.81
N GLN A 24 -0.39 2.40 -29.14
CA GLN A 24 -1.56 2.08 -28.29
C GLN A 24 -1.88 0.58 -28.23
N SER A 25 -1.39 -0.21 -29.19
CA SER A 25 -1.67 -1.65 -29.28
C SER A 25 -0.66 -2.56 -28.58
N VAL A 26 0.40 -1.99 -27.97
CA VAL A 26 1.37 -2.75 -27.18
C VAL A 26 1.04 -2.55 -25.71
N ALA A 27 0.01 -3.24 -25.22
CA ALA A 27 -0.09 -3.47 -23.79
C ALA A 27 1.22 -4.17 -23.36
N PRO A 28 2.01 -3.62 -22.42
CA PRO A 28 3.21 -4.29 -21.98
C PRO A 28 2.78 -5.65 -21.43
N LEU A 29 3.19 -6.72 -22.12
CA LEU A 29 3.05 -8.05 -21.58
C LEU A 29 3.80 -8.04 -20.26
N PRO A 30 3.17 -8.41 -19.13
CA PRO A 30 3.89 -8.50 -17.88
C PRO A 30 5.09 -9.42 -18.10
N ILE A 31 6.27 -8.96 -17.70
CA ILE A 31 7.50 -9.76 -17.78
C ILE A 31 7.31 -10.91 -16.79
N CYS A 32 6.77 -12.02 -17.27
CA CYS A 32 6.53 -13.20 -16.45
C CYS A 32 7.90 -13.85 -16.14
N PRO A 33 8.23 -14.11 -14.87
CA PRO A 33 9.39 -14.91 -14.53
C PRO A 33 9.33 -16.24 -15.28
N GLY A 34 10.37 -16.56 -16.06
CA GLY A 34 10.49 -17.87 -16.73
C GLY A 34 9.80 -18.02 -18.10
N GLY A 35 9.30 -16.95 -18.73
CA GLY A 35 8.88 -16.99 -20.15
C GLY A 35 7.57 -17.74 -20.44
N ALA A 36 6.72 -17.95 -19.43
CA ALA A 36 5.42 -18.59 -19.61
C ALA A 36 4.42 -17.70 -20.37
N ALA A 37 3.62 -18.31 -21.26
CA ALA A 37 2.60 -17.62 -22.07
C ALA A 37 1.43 -17.02 -21.26
N ARG A 38 1.32 -17.36 -19.97
CA ARG A 38 0.36 -16.80 -19.01
C ARG A 38 1.12 -16.48 -17.72
N CYS A 39 1.06 -15.22 -17.29
CA CYS A 39 1.50 -14.82 -15.96
C CYS A 39 0.55 -15.43 -14.92
N GLN A 40 0.81 -16.67 -14.52
CA GLN A 40 0.15 -17.27 -13.37
C GLN A 40 0.95 -16.89 -12.13
N VAL A 41 0.37 -16.04 -11.29
CA VAL A 41 0.88 -15.80 -9.94
C VAL A 41 0.54 -17.02 -9.10
N THR A 42 1.54 -17.63 -8.47
CA THR A 42 1.32 -18.80 -7.62
C THR A 42 0.85 -18.38 -6.23
N LEU A 43 0.22 -19.30 -5.49
CA LEU A 43 -0.14 -19.05 -4.09
C LEU A 43 1.10 -18.73 -3.24
N ARG A 44 2.25 -19.33 -3.57
CA ARG A 44 3.54 -19.02 -2.93
C ARG A 44 3.92 -17.57 -3.18
N ASP A 45 3.89 -17.10 -4.42
CA ASP A 45 4.26 -15.71 -4.75
C ASP A 45 3.34 -14.70 -4.04
N LEU A 46 2.04 -15.02 -3.92
CA LEU A 46 1.09 -14.19 -3.18
C LEU A 46 1.43 -14.11 -1.69
N PHE A 47 1.70 -15.25 -1.05
CA PHE A 47 2.07 -15.27 0.37
C PHE A 47 3.43 -14.62 0.62
N ASP A 48 4.42 -14.87 -0.23
CA ASP A 48 5.75 -14.27 -0.12
C ASP A 48 5.62 -12.74 -0.20
N ARG A 49 4.82 -12.21 -1.14
CA ARG A 49 4.55 -10.78 -1.23
C ARG A 49 3.79 -10.24 -0.02
N ALA A 50 2.76 -10.94 0.44
CA ALA A 50 1.96 -10.52 1.59
C ALA A 50 2.80 -10.47 2.88
N VAL A 51 3.70 -11.43 3.08
CA VAL A 51 4.62 -11.49 4.22
C VAL A 51 5.65 -10.37 4.14
N VAL A 52 6.21 -10.09 2.96
CA VAL A 52 7.13 -8.96 2.77
C VAL A 52 6.46 -7.63 3.12
N LEU A 53 5.23 -7.41 2.63
CA LEU A 53 4.47 -6.19 2.91
C LEU A 53 4.11 -6.07 4.39
N SER A 54 3.63 -7.14 5.03
CA SER A 54 3.26 -7.09 6.45
C SER A 54 4.45 -6.81 7.36
N HIS A 55 5.61 -7.41 7.08
CA HIS A 55 6.86 -7.10 7.80
C HIS A 55 7.28 -5.65 7.60
N TYR A 56 7.17 -5.13 6.37
CA TYR A 56 7.53 -3.75 6.06
C TYR A 56 6.64 -2.75 6.80
N ILE A 57 5.32 -2.94 6.74
CA ILE A 57 4.33 -2.11 7.45
C ILE A 57 4.59 -2.13 8.96
N HIS A 58 4.89 -3.30 9.54
CA HIS A 58 5.22 -3.41 10.96
C HIS A 58 6.49 -2.64 11.34
N ASN A 59 7.53 -2.70 10.52
CA ASN A 59 8.78 -1.96 10.75
C ASN A 59 8.51 -0.44 10.72
N LEU A 60 7.83 0.05 9.68
CA LEU A 60 7.45 1.47 9.58
C LEU A 60 6.61 1.92 10.77
N SER A 61 5.64 1.10 11.19
CA SER A 61 4.78 1.39 12.35
C SER A 61 5.60 1.52 13.64
N SER A 62 6.57 0.62 13.83
CA SER A 62 7.45 0.62 15.01
C SER A 62 8.37 1.84 15.03
N GLU A 63 8.95 2.20 13.88
CA GLU A 63 9.79 3.39 13.77
C GLU A 63 8.98 4.68 13.97
N MET A 64 7.80 4.78 13.35
CA MET A 64 6.88 5.91 13.52
C MET A 64 6.48 6.10 14.98
N PHE A 65 6.13 5.00 15.67
CA PHE A 65 5.81 5.04 17.11
C PHE A 65 7.02 5.50 17.94
N SER A 66 8.22 4.98 17.66
CA SER A 66 9.44 5.35 18.37
C SER A 66 9.79 6.84 18.19
N GLU A 67 9.66 7.36 16.97
CA GLU A 67 9.87 8.78 16.68
C GLU A 67 8.85 9.67 17.39
N PHE A 68 7.58 9.26 17.37
CA PHE A 68 6.51 9.97 18.09
C PHE A 68 6.77 9.96 19.60
N ASP A 69 7.10 8.81 20.19
CA ASP A 69 7.34 8.72 21.64
C ASP A 69 8.52 9.58 22.05
N LYS A 70 9.67 9.41 21.38
CA LYS A 70 10.89 10.15 21.69
C LYS A 70 10.69 11.66 21.60
N ARG A 71 9.96 12.14 20.59
CA ARG A 71 9.78 13.57 20.34
C ARG A 71 8.69 14.18 21.21
N TYR A 72 7.62 13.44 21.46
CA TYR A 72 6.44 13.96 22.12
C TYR A 72 6.25 13.33 23.49
N THR A 73 6.01 12.03 23.63
CA THR A 73 5.44 11.48 24.87
C THR A 73 6.43 10.99 25.92
N HIS A 74 7.72 10.91 25.60
CA HIS A 74 8.74 10.34 26.47
C HIS A 74 8.76 11.00 27.87
N GLY A 75 8.76 10.17 28.92
CA GLY A 75 8.79 10.62 30.32
C GLY A 75 7.48 11.21 30.86
N ARG A 76 6.39 11.20 30.07
CA ARG A 76 5.10 11.82 30.46
C ARG A 76 3.99 10.82 30.85
N GLY A 77 4.34 9.54 31.00
CA GLY A 77 3.40 8.51 31.48
C GLY A 77 2.25 8.18 30.52
N PHE A 78 2.36 8.49 29.22
CA PHE A 78 1.31 8.18 28.24
C PHE A 78 1.05 6.68 28.09
N ILE A 79 2.06 5.84 28.36
CA ILE A 79 1.93 4.38 28.28
C ILE A 79 0.82 3.82 29.18
N THR A 80 0.58 4.41 30.35
CA THR A 80 -0.49 3.95 31.26
C THR A 80 -1.88 4.28 30.73
N LYS A 81 -2.01 5.30 29.87
CA LYS A 81 -3.27 5.66 29.22
C LYS A 81 -3.60 4.79 28.01
N ALA A 82 -2.62 4.05 27.47
CA ALA A 82 -2.78 3.19 26.31
C ALA A 82 -3.30 1.77 26.65
N ILE A 83 -3.52 1.47 27.93
CA ILE A 83 -3.97 0.14 28.36
C ILE A 83 -5.39 -0.11 27.82
N ASN A 84 -5.56 -1.21 27.08
CA ASN A 84 -6.84 -1.66 26.51
C ASN A 84 -7.54 -0.62 25.61
N SER A 85 -6.79 0.23 24.91
CA SER A 85 -7.35 1.33 24.12
C SER A 85 -7.44 1.08 22.61
N CYS A 86 -7.16 -0.14 22.13
CA CYS A 86 -7.23 -0.47 20.70
C CYS A 86 -8.67 -0.76 20.26
N HIS A 87 -9.10 -0.21 19.12
CA HIS A 87 -10.45 -0.43 18.58
C HIS A 87 -10.69 -1.88 18.12
N THR A 88 -9.62 -2.63 17.84
CA THR A 88 -9.66 -4.05 17.46
C THR A 88 -9.68 -5.02 18.64
N SER A 89 -9.61 -4.53 19.89
CA SER A 89 -9.54 -5.37 21.10
C SER A 89 -10.75 -6.28 21.32
N SER A 90 -11.89 -5.98 20.68
CA SER A 90 -13.10 -6.80 20.71
C SER A 90 -13.07 -8.00 19.74
N LEU A 91 -12.09 -8.06 18.83
CA LEU A 91 -11.92 -9.18 17.91
C LEU A 91 -11.29 -10.37 18.65
N ALA A 92 -11.74 -11.58 18.32
CA ALA A 92 -11.19 -12.81 18.87
C ALA A 92 -9.85 -13.17 18.19
N THR A 93 -8.78 -12.47 18.57
CA THR A 93 -7.42 -12.76 18.11
C THR A 93 -6.79 -13.90 18.91
N PRO A 94 -6.07 -14.83 18.27
CA PRO A 94 -5.28 -15.81 19.00
C PRO A 94 -4.08 -15.11 19.66
N GLU A 95 -3.93 -15.26 20.98
CA GLU A 95 -2.87 -14.61 21.77
C GLU A 95 -1.63 -15.49 21.93
N ASP A 96 -1.73 -16.78 21.59
CA ASP A 96 -0.65 -17.74 21.67
C ASP A 96 -0.67 -18.72 20.48
N LYS A 97 0.38 -19.55 20.41
CA LYS A 97 0.58 -20.50 19.32
C LYS A 97 -0.52 -21.55 19.28
N GLU A 98 -0.94 -22.05 20.44
CA GLU A 98 -1.92 -23.12 20.57
C GLU A 98 -3.29 -22.65 20.05
N GLN A 99 -3.72 -21.44 20.42
CA GLN A 99 -4.93 -20.80 19.90
C GLN A 99 -4.84 -20.57 18.38
N ALA A 100 -3.68 -20.10 17.89
CA ALA A 100 -3.46 -19.87 16.46
C ALA A 100 -3.55 -21.18 15.64
N GLN A 101 -3.05 -22.29 16.19
CA GLN A 101 -3.11 -23.62 15.55
C GLN A 101 -4.50 -24.26 15.61
N GLN A 102 -5.31 -23.93 16.62
CA GLN A 102 -6.68 -24.44 16.76
C GLN A 102 -7.69 -23.71 15.87
N MET A 103 -7.41 -22.45 15.50
CA MET A 103 -8.27 -21.68 14.62
C MET A 103 -8.30 -22.26 13.21
N ASN A 104 -9.49 -22.40 12.61
CA ASN A 104 -9.56 -22.87 11.23
C ASN A 104 -9.00 -21.82 10.27
N GLN A 105 -8.40 -22.30 9.17
CA GLN A 105 -7.69 -21.45 8.22
C GLN A 105 -8.58 -20.36 7.59
N LYS A 106 -9.85 -20.66 7.31
CA LYS A 106 -10.77 -19.70 6.69
C LYS A 106 -11.07 -18.54 7.64
N ASP A 107 -11.37 -18.84 8.90
CA ASP A 107 -11.64 -17.81 9.90
C ASP A 107 -10.38 -17.02 10.24
N PHE A 108 -9.20 -17.66 10.24
CA PHE A 108 -7.92 -16.97 10.40
C PHE A 108 -7.70 -15.94 9.28
N LEU A 109 -7.86 -16.35 8.01
CA LEU A 109 -7.75 -15.42 6.88
C LEU A 109 -8.80 -14.31 6.94
N SER A 110 -10.04 -14.64 7.34
CA SER A 110 -11.11 -13.66 7.53
C SER A 110 -10.79 -12.64 8.63
N LEU A 111 -10.18 -13.09 9.73
CA LEU A 111 -9.73 -12.25 10.83
C LEU A 111 -8.65 -11.26 10.36
N ILE A 112 -7.63 -11.73 9.63
CA ILE A 112 -6.57 -10.87 9.07
C ILE A 112 -7.18 -9.77 8.19
N VAL A 113 -8.10 -10.14 7.28
CA VAL A 113 -8.78 -9.17 6.41
C VAL A 113 -9.63 -8.18 7.21
N SER A 114 -10.30 -8.65 8.27
CA SER A 114 -11.13 -7.80 9.13
C SER A 114 -10.29 -6.77 9.90
N ILE A 115 -9.13 -7.19 10.43
CA ILE A 115 -8.17 -6.29 11.07
C ILE A 115 -7.70 -5.24 10.07
N LEU A 116 -7.19 -5.64 8.90
CA LEU A 116 -6.67 -4.70 7.89
C LEU A 116 -7.74 -3.67 7.47
N ARG A 117 -8.96 -4.12 7.18
CA ARG A 117 -10.07 -3.20 6.82
C ARG A 117 -10.41 -2.22 7.94
N SER A 118 -10.31 -2.63 9.20
CA SER A 118 -10.57 -1.75 10.34
C SER A 118 -9.54 -0.64 10.52
N TRP A 119 -8.38 -0.74 9.88
CA TRP A 119 -7.31 0.27 9.94
C TRP A 119 -7.40 1.32 8.83
N ASN A 120 -8.20 1.11 7.78
CA ASN A 120 -8.35 2.07 6.68
C ASN A 120 -8.77 3.47 7.17
N GLU A 121 -9.83 3.56 7.98
CA GLU A 121 -10.34 4.84 8.49
C GLU A 121 -9.35 5.53 9.45
N PRO A 122 -8.79 4.85 10.48
CA PRO A 122 -7.76 5.46 11.33
C PRO A 122 -6.52 5.96 10.58
N LEU A 123 -6.04 5.22 9.57
CA LEU A 123 -4.86 5.62 8.78
C LEU A 123 -5.15 6.85 7.92
N TYR A 124 -6.30 6.87 7.24
CA TYR A 124 -6.75 8.03 6.49
C TYR A 124 -6.81 9.30 7.34
N HIS A 125 -7.39 9.19 8.55
CA HIS A 125 -7.45 10.32 9.47
C HIS A 125 -6.07 10.70 10.01
N LEU A 126 -5.21 9.73 10.36
CA LEU A 126 -3.85 9.99 10.81
C LEU A 126 -3.07 10.81 9.77
N VAL A 127 -3.10 10.39 8.51
CA VAL A 127 -2.41 11.08 7.42
C VAL A 127 -3.00 12.47 7.18
N THR A 128 -4.33 12.57 7.12
CA THR A 128 -5.03 13.85 6.88
C THR A 128 -4.69 14.88 7.96
N GLU A 129 -4.77 14.49 9.23
CA GLU A 129 -4.52 15.40 10.36
C GLU A 129 -3.06 15.82 10.46
N VAL A 130 -2.11 14.88 10.33
CA VAL A 130 -0.68 15.20 10.40
C VAL A 130 -0.26 16.07 9.21
N ARG A 131 -0.79 15.81 8.01
CA ARG A 131 -0.52 16.62 6.81
C ARG A 131 -1.09 18.04 6.93
N GLY A 132 -2.20 18.22 7.65
CA GLY A 132 -2.84 19.52 7.88
C GLY A 132 -2.12 20.43 8.89
N MET A 133 -1.08 19.94 9.58
CA MET A 133 -0.32 20.73 10.54
C MET A 133 0.56 21.79 9.85
N GLN A 134 0.68 22.98 10.45
CA GLN A 134 1.57 24.04 9.93
C GLN A 134 3.04 23.60 9.88
N GLU A 135 3.48 22.83 10.87
CA GLU A 135 4.83 22.25 10.96
C GLU A 135 4.71 20.73 11.19
N ALA A 136 4.34 20.00 10.14
CA ALA A 136 4.20 18.55 10.21
C ALA A 136 5.55 17.86 10.46
N PRO A 137 5.63 16.87 11.37
CA PRO A 137 6.84 16.08 11.59
C PRO A 137 7.10 15.14 10.41
N GLU A 138 7.97 15.56 9.48
CA GLU A 138 8.24 14.86 8.22
C GLU A 138 8.51 13.36 8.34
N ALA A 139 9.31 12.95 9.34
CA ALA A 139 9.66 11.55 9.55
C ALA A 139 8.46 10.68 9.97
N ILE A 140 7.49 11.26 10.68
CA ILE A 140 6.24 10.59 11.08
C ILE A 140 5.24 10.61 9.92
N LEU A 141 5.09 11.77 9.25
CA LEU A 141 4.16 11.92 8.13
C LEU A 141 4.50 10.98 6.97
N SER A 142 5.77 10.91 6.58
CA SER A 142 6.23 10.03 5.49
C SER A 142 5.90 8.56 5.77
N LYS A 143 6.15 8.07 7.00
CA LYS A 143 5.80 6.70 7.39
C LYS A 143 4.30 6.45 7.45
N ALA A 144 3.52 7.42 7.95
CA ALA A 144 2.06 7.29 7.99
C ALA A 144 1.46 7.17 6.57
N VAL A 145 1.93 7.99 5.63
CA VAL A 145 1.53 7.92 4.21
C VAL A 145 1.93 6.57 3.62
N GLU A 146 3.16 6.11 3.88
CA GLU A 146 3.60 4.84 3.32
C GLU A 146 2.82 3.66 3.90
N ILE A 147 2.49 3.65 5.20
CA ILE A 147 1.63 2.62 5.81
C ILE A 147 0.20 2.64 5.23
N GLU A 148 -0.35 3.82 4.91
CA GLU A 148 -1.67 3.95 4.28
C GLU A 148 -1.69 3.36 2.85
N GLU A 149 -0.57 3.47 2.12
CA GLU A 149 -0.48 3.06 0.71
C GLU A 149 -0.15 1.57 0.47
N GLN A 150 0.53 0.90 1.41
CA GLN A 150 0.96 -0.50 1.27
C GLN A 150 -0.15 -1.51 1.61
#